data_AF-A0A895Y8I0-F1
#
_entry.id   AF-A0A895Y8I0-F1
#
_cell.length_a   1.000
_cell.length_b   1.000
_cell.length_c   1.000
_cell.angle_alpha   90.00
_cell.angle_beta   90.00
_cell.angle_gamma   90.00
#
_symmetry.space_group_name_H-M   'P 1'
#
loop_
_entity.id
_entity.type
_entity.pdbx_description
1 polymer ?
#
loop_
_entity_poly.entity_id
_entity_poly.type
_entity_poly.pdbx_seq_one_letter_code
_entity_poly.pdbx_strand_id
1 'polypeptide(L)'
;MASNRQPVRIHQPHHGEPHDAVRLLVGGRQARHPRAPATRGPHSRRDPGHRRRPVRPPNPQHPAIREDPSHPDLATETPSDPNSRGVPLADREYVDSRNASAVARAEDITHLLEALEAGRSARRWAGPPAWLHGDLHPANLLVHDGRVRAIIDFGDVTSGDPATDLAVVWMFLPSHVREGFWSAYASTATHVDGELVLRARAWAAAFALVFLAHSADNRQMAAIGRTTSRALRDERLV
;
A
#
# COMPACT_ATOMS: atom_id res chain seq x y z
N MET A 1 -33.07 -33.72 14.15
CA MET A 1 -31.73 -33.93 14.75
C MET A 1 -30.99 -32.61 14.69
N ALA A 2 -30.80 -31.95 15.84
CA ALA A 2 -30.15 -30.65 15.92
C ALA A 2 -28.62 -30.82 15.89
N SER A 3 -27.95 -30.12 14.96
CA SER A 3 -26.49 -30.13 14.83
C SER A 3 -25.90 -29.07 15.75
N ASN A 4 -25.23 -29.54 16.79
CA ASN A 4 -24.48 -28.76 17.78
C ASN A 4 -23.11 -28.37 17.19
N ARG A 5 -22.90 -27.09 16.89
CA ARG A 5 -21.55 -26.53 16.63
C ARG A 5 -21.36 -25.30 17.49
N GLN A 6 -20.57 -25.43 18.55
CA GLN A 6 -20.07 -24.29 19.31
C GLN A 6 -19.02 -23.54 18.47
N PRO A 7 -18.97 -22.19 18.54
CA PRO A 7 -17.91 -21.43 17.91
C PRO A 7 -16.61 -21.51 18.73
N VAL A 8 -15.51 -21.75 18.02
CA VAL A 8 -14.14 -21.72 18.55
C VAL A 8 -13.80 -20.29 18.97
N ARG A 9 -13.50 -20.08 20.26
CA ARG A 9 -12.97 -18.81 20.78
C ARG A 9 -11.49 -18.72 20.47
N ILE A 10 -11.09 -17.78 19.62
CA ILE A 10 -9.68 -17.41 19.44
C ILE A 10 -9.35 -16.33 20.49
N HIS A 11 -8.32 -16.61 21.28
CA HIS A 11 -7.82 -15.77 22.37
C HIS A 11 -7.18 -14.50 21.78
N GLN A 12 -7.69 -13.31 22.13
CA GLN A 12 -6.96 -12.06 21.89
C GLN A 12 -5.95 -11.84 23.01
N PRO A 13 -4.66 -11.60 22.73
CA PRO A 13 -3.74 -11.14 23.75
C PRO A 13 -3.97 -9.65 24.05
N HIS A 14 -3.97 -9.35 25.34
CA HIS A 14 -4.17 -8.03 25.95
C HIS A 14 -3.13 -6.98 25.54
N HIS A 15 -3.59 -5.73 25.58
CA HIS A 15 -2.88 -4.48 25.34
C HIS A 15 -1.50 -4.33 25.98
N GLY A 16 -0.55 -3.83 25.18
CA GLY A 16 0.65 -3.10 25.58
C GLY A 16 0.96 -2.03 24.52
N GLU A 17 1.21 -0.81 24.96
CA GLU A 17 1.34 0.49 24.25
C GLU A 17 2.02 0.53 22.85
N PRO A 18 1.70 1.55 22.00
CA PRO A 18 2.08 1.59 20.59
C PRO A 18 3.30 2.48 20.32
N HIS A 19 4.45 1.90 19.97
CA HIS A 19 5.58 2.65 19.43
C HIS A 19 6.31 1.86 18.34
N ASP A 20 6.75 2.56 17.28
CA ASP A 20 7.79 2.17 16.30
C ASP A 20 7.42 1.44 14.98
N ALA A 21 6.38 1.89 14.26
CA ALA A 21 6.16 1.44 12.87
C ALA A 21 6.53 2.44 11.75
N VAL A 22 7.00 3.67 12.05
CA VAL A 22 7.23 4.70 10.99
C VAL A 22 8.63 5.35 11.04
N ARG A 23 9.58 4.85 11.85
CA ARG A 23 10.88 5.52 12.05
C ARG A 23 12.12 4.83 11.46
N LEU A 24 11.96 3.94 10.48
CA LEU A 24 13.11 3.32 9.81
C LEU A 24 12.98 3.33 8.28
N LEU A 25 12.86 4.53 7.72
CA LEU A 25 13.31 4.85 6.38
C LEU A 25 14.26 6.05 6.53
N VAL A 26 15.46 5.95 5.96
CA VAL A 26 16.63 6.85 6.06
C VAL A 26 17.67 6.44 7.10
N GLY A 27 18.76 5.83 6.62
CA GLY A 27 19.97 5.60 7.40
C GLY A 27 21.00 6.73 7.21
N GLY A 28 21.76 7.00 8.29
CA GLY A 28 23.16 7.46 8.19
C GLY A 28 23.48 8.87 8.71
N ARG A 29 23.97 8.95 9.95
CA ARG A 29 25.22 9.66 10.35
C ARG A 29 25.50 9.42 11.84
N GLN A 30 26.63 8.80 12.15
CA GLN A 30 27.16 8.69 13.52
C GLN A 30 27.56 10.08 14.01
N ALA A 31 26.86 10.60 15.01
CA ALA A 31 27.33 11.72 15.81
C ALA A 31 28.03 11.16 17.06
N ARG A 32 29.31 11.54 17.22
CA ARG A 32 30.13 11.22 18.38
C ARG A 32 29.60 11.99 19.60
N HIS A 33 29.29 11.28 20.68
CA HIS A 33 29.04 11.91 21.99
C HIS A 33 30.31 11.96 22.86
N PRO A 34 30.44 12.97 23.74
CA PRO A 34 31.66 13.23 24.50
C PRO A 34 31.84 12.26 25.66
N ARG A 35 33.10 11.97 25.98
CA ARG A 35 33.53 11.08 27.08
C ARG A 35 33.25 11.72 28.46
N ALA A 36 32.72 10.93 29.38
CA ALA A 36 32.77 11.14 30.83
C ALA A 36 33.55 9.97 31.50
N PRO A 37 34.12 10.16 32.70
CA PRO A 37 35.37 9.53 33.08
C PRO A 37 35.23 8.10 33.64
N ALA A 38 36.31 7.34 33.48
CA ALA A 38 36.44 5.95 33.86
C ALA A 38 36.51 5.76 35.38
N THR A 39 35.70 4.85 35.91
CA THR A 39 35.94 4.17 37.17
C THR A 39 36.12 2.68 36.91
N ARG A 40 37.27 2.16 37.34
CA ARG A 40 37.64 0.73 37.25
C ARG A 40 37.03 -0.02 38.44
N GLY A 41 36.43 -1.18 38.15
CA GLY A 41 36.10 -2.22 39.13
C GLY A 41 36.13 -3.60 38.45
N PRO A 42 36.51 -4.70 39.16
CA PRO A 42 37.09 -5.87 38.51
C PRO A 42 36.11 -7.03 38.25
N HIS A 43 36.42 -7.77 37.18
CA HIS A 43 36.12 -9.19 36.89
C HIS A 43 34.76 -9.80 37.29
N SER A 44 34.00 -10.30 36.30
CA SER A 44 33.81 -11.76 36.14
C SER A 44 32.92 -12.15 34.93
N ARG A 45 33.37 -13.23 34.27
CA ARG A 45 32.63 -14.23 33.46
C ARG A 45 32.10 -13.82 32.08
N ARG A 46 32.86 -14.25 31.06
CA ARG A 46 32.40 -14.46 29.68
C ARG A 46 31.54 -15.72 29.64
N ASP A 47 30.36 -15.62 29.07
CA ASP A 47 29.51 -16.75 28.68
C ASP A 47 29.85 -17.18 27.24
N PRO A 48 30.36 -18.40 26.99
CA PRO A 48 30.66 -18.88 25.65
C PRO A 48 29.49 -19.71 25.12
N GLY A 49 28.51 -19.09 24.45
CA GLY A 49 27.30 -19.86 24.17
C GLY A 49 26.31 -19.39 23.10
N HIS A 50 26.62 -18.50 22.15
CA HIS A 50 25.71 -18.22 21.03
C HIS A 50 26.44 -18.23 19.68
N ARG A 51 26.65 -19.44 19.14
CA ARG A 51 26.92 -19.61 17.70
C ARG A 51 25.63 -19.30 16.94
N ARG A 52 25.66 -18.33 16.02
CA ARG A 52 24.58 -18.10 15.05
C ARG A 52 24.35 -19.41 14.29
N ARG A 53 23.12 -19.94 14.32
CA ARG A 53 22.73 -21.05 13.46
C ARG A 53 22.76 -20.57 12.00
N PRO A 54 23.33 -21.35 11.07
CA PRO A 54 23.25 -21.02 9.65
C PRO A 54 21.79 -21.08 9.19
N VAL A 55 21.42 -20.15 8.31
CA VAL A 55 20.14 -20.15 7.61
C VAL A 55 20.02 -21.47 6.84
N ARG A 56 18.96 -22.23 7.11
CA ARG A 56 18.69 -23.48 6.42
C ARG A 56 18.33 -23.15 4.96
N PRO A 57 18.93 -23.80 3.95
CA PRO A 57 18.50 -23.61 2.56
C PRO A 57 17.02 -24.00 2.42
N PRO A 58 16.30 -23.38 1.45
CA PRO A 58 14.90 -23.72 1.20
C PRO A 58 14.73 -25.22 0.96
N ASN A 59 13.67 -25.78 1.52
CA ASN A 59 13.36 -27.20 1.40
C ASN A 59 13.09 -27.54 -0.09
N PRO A 60 13.87 -28.45 -0.73
CA PRO A 60 13.66 -28.83 -2.12
C PRO A 60 12.33 -29.56 -2.38
N GLN A 61 11.54 -29.83 -1.33
CA GLN A 61 10.21 -30.42 -1.42
C GLN A 61 9.07 -29.39 -1.52
N HIS A 62 9.35 -28.08 -1.52
CA HIS A 62 8.34 -27.13 -2.00
C HIS A 62 8.29 -27.27 -3.53
N PRO A 63 7.19 -27.77 -4.12
CA PRO A 63 7.09 -27.79 -5.57
C PRO A 63 7.23 -26.35 -6.06
N ALA A 64 8.12 -26.13 -7.04
CA ALA A 64 8.02 -24.94 -7.86
C ALA A 64 6.57 -24.84 -8.34
N ILE A 65 6.00 -23.64 -8.32
CA ILE A 65 4.71 -23.39 -8.98
C ILE A 65 4.94 -23.76 -10.45
N ARG A 66 4.52 -24.97 -10.84
CA ARG A 66 4.49 -25.39 -12.22
C ARG A 66 3.21 -24.80 -12.78
N GLU A 67 3.35 -23.96 -13.80
CA GLU A 67 2.21 -23.58 -14.62
C GLU A 67 1.57 -24.87 -15.15
N ASP A 68 0.31 -25.10 -14.80
CA ASP A 68 -0.47 -26.18 -15.35
C ASP A 68 -0.98 -25.74 -16.73
N PRO A 69 -0.47 -26.33 -17.83
CA PRO A 69 -0.80 -25.92 -19.19
C PRO A 69 -2.24 -26.26 -19.60
N SER A 70 -3.03 -26.88 -18.71
CA SER A 70 -4.46 -27.12 -18.92
C SER A 70 -5.38 -26.06 -18.32
N HIS A 71 -4.85 -25.06 -17.60
CA HIS A 71 -5.64 -23.89 -17.25
C HIS A 71 -5.97 -23.11 -18.53
N PRO A 72 -7.26 -22.74 -18.74
CA PRO A 72 -7.62 -21.83 -19.82
C PRO A 72 -6.76 -20.57 -19.68
N ASP A 73 -6.37 -19.99 -20.81
CA ASP A 73 -5.60 -18.75 -20.84
C ASP A 73 -6.41 -17.67 -20.09
N LEU A 74 -6.10 -17.47 -18.81
CA LEU A 74 -6.77 -16.52 -17.93
C LEU A 74 -6.71 -15.12 -18.52
N ALA A 75 -5.80 -14.85 -19.47
CA ALA A 75 -5.76 -13.62 -20.24
C ALA A 75 -7.05 -13.30 -21.02
N THR A 76 -7.96 -14.27 -21.20
CA THR A 76 -9.21 -14.09 -21.98
C THR A 76 -10.45 -13.81 -21.14
N GLU A 77 -10.44 -14.09 -19.84
CA GLU A 77 -11.57 -13.77 -18.95
C GLU A 77 -11.26 -12.50 -18.16
N THR A 78 -11.88 -11.39 -18.59
CA THR A 78 -11.88 -10.13 -17.84
C THR A 78 -12.54 -10.37 -16.47
N PRO A 79 -11.82 -10.20 -15.34
CA PRO A 79 -12.45 -10.40 -14.03
C PRO A 79 -13.56 -9.37 -13.82
N SER A 80 -14.60 -9.75 -13.08
CA SER A 80 -15.69 -8.85 -12.73
C SER A 80 -15.18 -7.65 -11.92
N ASP A 81 -15.72 -6.46 -12.15
CA ASP A 81 -15.36 -5.24 -11.42
C ASP A 81 -16.48 -4.76 -10.46
N PRO A 82 -16.74 -5.48 -9.35
CA PRO A 82 -17.86 -5.18 -8.46
C PRO A 82 -17.73 -3.81 -7.77
N ASN A 83 -16.51 -3.29 -7.63
CA ASN A 83 -16.19 -2.08 -6.89
C ASN A 83 -15.77 -0.91 -7.80
N SER A 84 -15.97 -1.06 -9.11
CA SER A 84 -15.64 -0.06 -10.13
C SER A 84 -14.19 0.40 -10.06
N ARG A 85 -13.25 -0.51 -9.76
CA ARG A 85 -11.80 -0.25 -9.60
C ARG A 85 -11.04 -0.29 -10.93
N GLY A 86 -11.60 -0.94 -11.95
CA GLY A 86 -11.05 -1.03 -13.31
C GLY A 86 -11.64 -0.02 -14.29
N VAL A 87 -12.71 0.70 -13.91
CA VAL A 87 -13.36 1.68 -14.79
C VAL A 87 -12.60 3.01 -14.88
N PRO A 88 -12.77 3.78 -15.97
CA PRO A 88 -12.29 5.16 -16.04
C PRO A 88 -12.78 6.03 -14.88
N LEU A 89 -11.92 6.92 -14.36
CA LEU A 89 -12.25 7.83 -13.25
C LEU A 89 -13.50 8.69 -13.48
N ALA A 90 -13.78 9.06 -14.74
CA ALA A 90 -15.00 9.80 -15.09
C ALA A 90 -16.27 9.03 -14.73
N ASP A 91 -16.23 7.70 -14.81
CA ASP A 91 -17.38 6.83 -14.55
C ASP A 91 -17.61 6.65 -13.03
N ARG A 92 -16.68 7.14 -12.19
CA ARG A 92 -16.75 7.13 -10.72
C ARG A 92 -17.30 8.41 -10.10
N GLU A 93 -17.77 9.35 -10.92
CA GLU A 93 -18.17 10.69 -10.47
C GLU A 93 -19.14 10.69 -9.28
N TYR A 94 -20.16 9.85 -9.36
CA TYR A 94 -21.16 9.72 -8.31
C TYR A 94 -20.55 9.28 -6.97
N VAL A 95 -19.73 8.22 -6.99
CA VAL A 95 -19.12 7.63 -5.79
C VAL A 95 -18.14 8.62 -5.16
N ASP A 96 -17.29 9.24 -5.97
CA ASP A 96 -16.29 10.20 -5.49
C ASP A 96 -16.98 11.43 -4.88
N SER A 97 -18.04 11.95 -5.51
CA SER A 97 -18.80 13.11 -5.01
C SER A 97 -19.51 12.83 -3.69
N ARG A 98 -20.05 11.63 -3.53
CA ARG A 98 -20.65 11.17 -2.26
C ARG A 98 -19.61 11.16 -1.14
N ASN A 99 -18.44 10.57 -1.39
CA ASN A 99 -17.37 10.48 -0.39
C ASN A 99 -16.78 11.86 -0.10
N ALA A 100 -16.56 12.70 -1.11
CA ALA A 100 -16.12 14.09 -0.95
C ALA A 100 -17.07 14.87 -0.05
N SER A 101 -18.38 14.78 -0.29
CA SER A 101 -19.39 15.45 0.53
C SER A 101 -19.35 14.98 2.00
N ALA A 102 -19.09 13.69 2.25
CA ALA A 102 -18.96 13.16 3.60
C ALA A 102 -17.75 13.77 4.32
N VAL A 103 -16.59 13.81 3.67
CA VAL A 103 -15.32 14.27 4.27
C VAL A 103 -15.26 15.80 4.41
N ALA A 104 -15.80 16.55 3.43
CA ALA A 104 -15.79 18.01 3.42
C ALA A 104 -16.50 18.66 4.63
N ARG A 105 -17.32 17.90 5.36
CA ARG A 105 -17.95 18.37 6.61
C ARG A 105 -16.96 18.57 7.75
N ALA A 106 -15.79 17.94 7.67
CA ALA A 106 -14.80 17.91 8.76
C ALA A 106 -13.40 18.37 8.34
N GLU A 107 -13.03 18.23 7.06
CA GLU A 107 -11.68 18.51 6.57
C GLU A 107 -11.71 19.33 5.27
N ASP A 108 -10.72 20.20 5.06
CA ASP A 108 -10.49 20.84 3.76
C ASP A 108 -9.96 19.81 2.76
N ILE A 109 -10.72 19.58 1.69
CA ILE A 109 -10.44 18.56 0.66
C ILE A 109 -10.12 19.18 -0.70
N THR A 110 -9.84 20.48 -0.78
CA THR A 110 -9.61 21.19 -2.06
C THR A 110 -8.57 20.48 -2.93
N HIS A 111 -7.43 20.08 -2.35
CA HIS A 111 -6.36 19.38 -3.07
C HIS A 111 -6.75 17.98 -3.57
N LEU A 112 -7.71 17.31 -2.91
CA LEU A 112 -8.25 16.03 -3.38
C LEU A 112 -9.17 16.24 -4.58
N LEU A 113 -10.01 17.28 -4.55
CA LEU A 113 -10.89 17.63 -5.66
C LEU A 113 -10.08 18.08 -6.88
N GLU A 114 -9.04 18.90 -6.68
CA GLU A 114 -8.09 19.30 -7.73
C GLU A 114 -7.41 18.07 -8.36
N ALA A 115 -6.99 17.10 -7.55
CA ALA A 115 -6.39 15.87 -8.05
C ALA A 115 -7.38 15.03 -8.87
N LEU A 116 -8.61 14.85 -8.38
CA LEU A 116 -9.66 14.13 -9.09
C LEU A 116 -9.97 14.77 -10.45
N GLU A 117 -10.13 16.10 -10.47
CA GLU A 117 -10.43 16.83 -11.71
C GLU A 117 -9.29 16.69 -12.73
N ALA A 118 -8.04 16.85 -12.28
CA ALA A 118 -6.89 16.71 -13.16
C ALA A 118 -6.79 15.30 -13.77
N GLY A 119 -7.08 14.24 -13.00
CA GLY A 119 -7.09 12.87 -13.54
C GLY A 119 -8.29 12.55 -14.43
N ARG A 120 -9.44 13.21 -14.25
CA ARG A 120 -10.59 13.08 -15.15
C ARG A 120 -10.38 13.79 -16.48
N SER A 121 -9.67 14.92 -16.45
CA SER A 121 -9.25 15.67 -17.63
C SER A 121 -8.09 15.02 -18.38
N ALA A 122 -7.31 14.16 -17.71
CA ALA A 122 -6.22 13.42 -18.34
C ALA A 122 -6.73 12.45 -19.43
N ARG A 123 -5.89 12.19 -20.43
CA ARG A 123 -6.21 11.21 -21.49
C ARG A 123 -6.51 9.86 -20.86
N ARG A 124 -7.59 9.22 -21.31
CA ARG A 124 -7.98 7.87 -20.87
C ARG A 124 -6.92 6.85 -21.28
N TRP A 125 -6.78 5.78 -20.50
CA TRP A 125 -5.98 4.63 -20.88
C TRP A 125 -6.48 4.03 -22.20
N ALA A 126 -5.58 3.91 -23.17
CA ALA A 126 -5.88 3.39 -24.51
C ALA A 126 -5.20 2.05 -24.82
N GLY A 127 -4.40 1.53 -23.88
CA GLY A 127 -3.79 0.21 -24.01
C GLY A 127 -4.75 -0.91 -23.62
N PRO A 128 -4.31 -2.18 -23.75
CA PRO A 128 -5.07 -3.31 -23.23
C PRO A 128 -5.36 -3.16 -21.74
N PRO A 129 -6.51 -3.63 -21.23
CA PRO A 129 -6.79 -3.67 -19.80
C PRO A 129 -5.66 -4.41 -19.06
N ALA A 130 -5.06 -3.75 -18.07
CA ALA A 130 -4.09 -4.37 -17.19
C ALA A 130 -4.83 -5.17 -16.11
N TRP A 131 -4.26 -6.30 -15.67
CA TRP A 131 -4.71 -6.94 -14.44
C TRP A 131 -4.41 -6.04 -13.25
N LEU A 132 -5.40 -5.86 -12.39
CA LEU A 132 -5.34 -4.99 -11.23
C LEU A 132 -5.60 -5.82 -9.98
N HIS A 133 -4.88 -5.49 -8.91
CA HIS A 133 -5.25 -5.85 -7.55
C HIS A 133 -6.57 -5.17 -7.16
N GLY A 134 -6.80 -3.92 -7.61
CA GLY A 134 -8.05 -3.18 -7.44
C GLY A 134 -8.20 -2.49 -6.08
N ASP A 135 -7.57 -3.04 -5.04
CA ASP A 135 -7.50 -2.44 -3.69
C ASP A 135 -6.05 -2.40 -3.14
N LEU A 136 -5.07 -1.98 -3.95
CA LEU A 136 -3.67 -1.96 -3.56
C LEU A 136 -3.35 -0.77 -2.64
N HIS A 137 -3.52 -0.98 -1.33
CA HIS A 137 -3.26 0.04 -0.31
C HIS A 137 -2.31 -0.48 0.80
N PRO A 138 -1.80 0.40 1.70
CA PRO A 138 -0.79 0.01 2.69
C PRO A 138 -1.16 -1.17 3.62
N ALA A 139 -2.44 -1.45 3.86
CA ALA A 139 -2.82 -2.59 4.70
C ALA A 139 -2.69 -3.94 3.97
N ASN A 140 -2.66 -3.91 2.63
CA ASN A 140 -2.52 -5.06 1.76
C ASN A 140 -1.05 -5.33 1.37
N LEU A 141 -0.11 -4.58 1.94
CA LEU A 141 1.33 -4.73 1.75
C LEU A 141 2.00 -5.29 3.01
N LEU A 142 2.67 -6.44 2.90
CA LEU A 142 3.49 -6.98 3.98
C LEU A 142 4.96 -6.60 3.77
N VAL A 143 5.50 -5.81 4.71
CA VAL A 143 6.86 -5.27 4.64
C VAL A 143 7.73 -5.91 5.72
N HIS A 144 8.92 -6.37 5.33
CA HIS A 144 9.93 -6.89 6.24
C HIS A 144 11.33 -6.43 5.81
N ASP A 145 12.09 -5.84 6.73
CA ASP A 145 13.40 -5.23 6.50
C ASP A 145 13.40 -4.20 5.36
N GLY A 146 12.40 -3.30 5.35
CA GLY A 146 12.28 -2.24 4.34
C GLY A 146 11.97 -2.74 2.93
N ARG A 147 11.53 -4.00 2.78
CA ARG A 147 11.15 -4.62 1.50
C ARG A 147 9.74 -5.17 1.55
N VAL A 148 8.96 -4.94 0.49
CA VAL A 148 7.69 -5.63 0.28
C VAL A 148 8.00 -7.13 0.09
N ARG A 149 7.35 -7.98 0.88
CA ARG A 149 7.50 -9.44 0.86
C ARG A 149 6.29 -10.16 0.31
N ALA A 150 5.11 -9.56 0.46
CA ALA A 150 3.87 -10.10 -0.06
C ALA A 150 2.85 -8.98 -0.25
N ILE A 151 1.92 -9.26 -1.14
CA ILE A 151 0.67 -8.52 -1.34
C ILE A 151 -0.44 -9.50 -0.98
N ILE A 152 -1.49 -9.01 -0.31
CA ILE A 152 -2.61 -9.83 0.17
C ILE A 152 -3.94 -9.18 -0.20
N ASP A 153 -5.04 -9.93 -0.02
CA ASP A 153 -6.41 -9.45 -0.23
C ASP A 153 -6.77 -9.11 -1.68
N PHE A 154 -6.71 -10.13 -2.53
CA PHE A 154 -7.07 -10.08 -3.95
C PHE A 154 -8.60 -10.16 -4.20
N GLY A 155 -9.43 -9.78 -3.21
CA GLY A 155 -10.88 -9.82 -3.34
C GLY A 155 -11.45 -8.84 -4.38
N ASP A 156 -10.71 -7.77 -4.67
CA ASP A 156 -11.06 -6.70 -5.61
C ASP A 156 -10.36 -6.84 -6.98
N VAL A 157 -9.79 -8.01 -7.28
CA VAL A 157 -9.11 -8.24 -8.55
C VAL A 157 -10.04 -7.96 -9.72
N THR A 158 -9.54 -7.13 -10.62
CA THR A 158 -10.25 -6.66 -11.80
C THR A 158 -9.27 -6.42 -12.93
N SER A 159 -9.73 -5.86 -14.05
CA SER A 159 -8.85 -5.37 -15.09
C SER A 159 -9.29 -4.01 -15.63
N GLY A 160 -8.33 -3.19 -16.07
CA GLY A 160 -8.62 -1.84 -16.52
C GLY A 160 -7.39 -0.95 -16.64
N ASP A 161 -7.55 0.31 -16.23
CA ASP A 161 -6.46 1.29 -16.22
C ASP A 161 -5.42 0.97 -15.13
N PRO A 162 -4.12 0.79 -15.45
CA PRO A 162 -3.07 0.55 -14.46
C PRO A 162 -2.94 1.67 -13.41
N ALA A 163 -3.48 2.87 -13.68
CA ALA A 163 -3.47 3.98 -12.75
C ALA A 163 -4.09 3.64 -11.38
N THR A 164 -5.05 2.72 -11.31
CA THR A 164 -5.70 2.35 -10.05
C THR A 164 -4.71 1.83 -9.01
N ASP A 165 -3.90 0.83 -9.37
CA ASP A 165 -2.94 0.23 -8.45
C ASP A 165 -1.72 1.15 -8.21
N LEU A 166 -1.43 2.04 -9.17
CA LEU A 166 -0.37 3.03 -9.02
C LEU A 166 -0.71 4.15 -8.02
N ALA A 167 -1.96 4.25 -7.56
CA ALA A 167 -2.34 5.11 -6.44
C ALA A 167 -1.50 4.85 -5.17
N VAL A 168 -1.02 3.61 -5.00
CA VAL A 168 -0.19 3.18 -3.87
C VAL A 168 1.06 4.05 -3.69
N VAL A 169 1.55 4.68 -4.76
CA VAL A 169 2.71 5.59 -4.74
C VAL A 169 2.52 6.73 -3.73
N TRP A 170 1.33 7.33 -3.67
CA TRP A 170 1.03 8.40 -2.73
C TRP A 170 0.58 7.89 -1.36
N MET A 171 0.04 6.68 -1.30
CA MET A 171 -0.50 6.08 -0.09
C MET A 171 0.58 5.44 0.79
N PHE A 172 1.66 4.95 0.17
CA PHE A 172 2.67 4.12 0.84
C PHE A 172 4.08 4.70 0.76
N LEU A 173 4.51 5.22 -0.40
CA LEU A 173 5.90 5.64 -0.59
C LEU A 173 6.15 7.05 -0.05
N PRO A 174 7.27 7.28 0.65
CA PRO A 174 7.74 8.63 0.95
C PRO A 174 7.99 9.44 -0.32
N SER A 175 7.73 10.75 -0.30
CA SER A 175 7.89 11.64 -1.46
C SER A 175 9.25 11.53 -2.15
N HIS A 176 10.35 11.53 -1.36
CA HIS A 176 11.72 11.50 -1.87
C HIS A 176 12.12 10.24 -2.65
N VAL A 177 11.30 9.17 -2.67
CA VAL A 177 11.57 7.96 -3.46
C VAL A 177 10.61 7.76 -4.63
N ARG A 178 9.57 8.61 -4.78
CA ARG A 178 8.55 8.44 -5.82
C ARG A 178 9.12 8.57 -7.23
N GLU A 179 10.05 9.49 -7.46
CA GLU A 179 10.75 9.62 -8.74
C GLU A 179 11.52 8.34 -9.11
N GLY A 180 12.18 7.72 -8.12
CA GLY A 180 12.86 6.44 -8.29
C GLY A 180 11.89 5.30 -8.61
N PHE A 181 10.70 5.29 -8.00
CA PHE A 181 9.64 4.34 -8.34
C PHE A 181 9.19 4.52 -9.80
N TRP A 182 8.88 5.73 -10.24
CA TRP A 182 8.44 5.99 -11.62
C TRP A 182 9.51 5.62 -12.65
N SER A 183 10.79 5.91 -12.34
CA SER A 183 11.93 5.50 -13.18
C SER A 183 12.04 3.98 -13.29
N ALA A 184 11.87 3.26 -12.18
CA ALA A 184 11.90 1.80 -12.18
C ALA A 184 10.69 1.21 -12.92
N TYR A 185 9.48 1.73 -12.70
CA TYR A 185 8.26 1.27 -13.35
C TYR A 185 8.32 1.49 -14.87
N ALA A 186 8.82 2.65 -15.31
CA ALA A 186 9.04 2.95 -16.73
C ALA A 186 10.04 2.00 -17.42
N SER A 187 10.94 1.35 -16.67
CA SER A 187 11.88 0.37 -17.21
C SER A 187 11.27 -1.01 -17.46
N THR A 188 10.11 -1.31 -16.86
CA THR A 188 9.48 -2.63 -16.89
C THR A 188 8.11 -2.65 -17.56
N ALA A 189 7.43 -1.51 -17.65
CA ALA A 189 6.04 -1.41 -18.06
C ALA A 189 5.85 -0.51 -19.28
N THR A 190 4.60 -0.40 -19.74
CA THR A 190 4.15 0.54 -20.76
C THR A 190 4.52 1.98 -20.37
N HIS A 191 4.73 2.81 -21.39
CA HIS A 191 5.13 4.21 -21.30
C HIS A 191 4.51 4.95 -20.11
N VAL A 192 5.36 5.41 -19.18
CA VAL A 192 4.97 6.33 -18.10
C VAL A 192 4.96 7.73 -18.67
N ASP A 193 3.77 8.28 -18.88
CA ASP A 193 3.58 9.68 -19.25
C ASP A 193 2.94 10.47 -18.11
N GLY A 194 2.90 11.80 -18.27
CA GLY A 194 2.25 12.69 -17.31
C GLY A 194 0.77 12.35 -17.10
N GLU A 195 0.08 11.83 -18.12
CA GLU A 195 -1.33 11.44 -18.02
C GLU A 195 -1.52 10.27 -17.06
N LEU A 196 -0.68 9.23 -17.15
CA LEU A 196 -0.71 8.10 -16.22
C LEU A 196 -0.51 8.57 -14.77
N VAL A 197 0.45 9.48 -14.56
CA VAL A 197 0.73 10.03 -13.23
C VAL A 197 -0.47 10.85 -12.72
N LEU A 198 -1.10 11.66 -13.57
CA LEU A 198 -2.32 12.41 -13.23
C LEU A 198 -3.48 11.49 -12.84
N ARG A 199 -3.73 10.43 -13.61
CA ARG A 199 -4.78 9.44 -13.30
C ARG A 199 -4.47 8.69 -12.02
N ALA A 200 -3.23 8.25 -11.80
CA ALA A 200 -2.85 7.54 -10.58
C ALA A 200 -2.96 8.42 -9.33
N ARG A 201 -2.62 9.72 -9.46
CA ARG A 201 -2.78 10.71 -8.40
C ARG A 201 -4.26 10.95 -8.06
N ALA A 202 -5.13 10.99 -9.07
CA ALA A 202 -6.58 11.07 -8.89
C ALA A 202 -7.15 9.81 -8.20
N TRP A 203 -6.68 8.62 -8.56
CA TRP A 203 -7.04 7.40 -7.83
C TRP A 203 -6.62 7.44 -6.37
N ALA A 204 -5.42 7.93 -6.05
CA ALA A 204 -5.01 8.14 -4.67
C ALA A 204 -5.94 9.09 -3.91
N ALA A 205 -6.44 10.14 -4.57
CA ALA A 205 -7.45 11.04 -4.00
C ALA A 205 -8.79 10.33 -3.76
N ALA A 206 -9.26 9.53 -4.71
CA ALA A 206 -10.47 8.73 -4.58
C ALA A 206 -10.37 7.74 -3.39
N PHE A 207 -9.25 7.02 -3.28
CA PHE A 207 -8.98 6.15 -2.13
C PHE A 207 -8.93 6.93 -0.81
N ALA A 208 -8.27 8.09 -0.77
CA ALA A 208 -8.23 8.91 0.43
C ALA A 208 -9.64 9.30 0.89
N LEU A 209 -10.52 9.70 -0.03
CA LEU A 209 -11.92 10.00 0.26
C LEU A 209 -12.68 8.78 0.77
N VAL A 210 -12.52 7.61 0.15
CA VAL A 210 -13.13 6.35 0.61
C VAL A 210 -12.68 6.02 2.02
N PHE A 211 -11.38 6.04 2.29
CA PHE A 211 -10.82 5.73 3.60
C PHE A 211 -11.30 6.71 4.67
N LEU A 212 -11.33 8.01 4.38
CA LEU A 212 -11.79 9.01 5.35
C LEU A 212 -13.30 8.89 5.61
N ALA A 213 -14.12 8.75 4.56
CA ALA A 213 -15.58 8.67 4.67
C ALA A 213 -16.06 7.43 5.44
N HIS A 214 -15.29 6.34 5.42
CA HIS A 214 -15.69 5.04 5.99
C HIS A 214 -14.78 4.59 7.15
N SER A 215 -14.14 5.51 7.88
CA SER A 215 -13.19 5.19 8.95
C SER A 215 -13.69 5.41 10.38
N ALA A 216 -15.01 5.60 10.57
CA ALA A 216 -15.58 5.95 11.88
C ALA A 216 -15.20 4.96 13.00
N ASP A 217 -15.08 3.68 12.67
CA ASP A 217 -14.72 2.58 13.57
C ASP A 217 -13.33 1.99 13.27
N ASN A 218 -12.61 2.50 12.25
CA ASN A 218 -11.35 1.94 11.80
C ASN A 218 -10.22 3.01 11.75
N ARG A 219 -9.41 3.03 12.82
CA ARG A 219 -8.28 3.97 12.95
C ARG A 219 -7.21 3.79 11.87
N GLN A 220 -7.00 2.58 11.38
CA GLN A 220 -6.01 2.31 10.34
C GLN A 220 -6.46 2.90 9.00
N MET A 221 -7.73 2.71 8.64
CA MET A 221 -8.33 3.37 7.47
C MET A 221 -8.20 4.89 7.55
N ALA A 222 -8.54 5.48 8.71
CA ALA A 222 -8.38 6.92 8.92
C ALA A 222 -6.92 7.37 8.74
N ALA A 223 -5.95 6.59 9.23
CA ALA A 223 -4.54 6.91 9.10
C ALA A 223 -4.06 6.86 7.65
N ILE A 224 -4.48 5.86 6.87
CA ILE A 224 -4.18 5.77 5.44
C ILE A 224 -4.77 6.98 4.72
N GLY A 225 -6.07 7.25 4.90
CA GLY A 225 -6.74 8.37 4.25
C GLY A 225 -6.09 9.73 4.53
N ARG A 226 -5.75 10.01 5.80
CA ARG A 226 -5.07 11.27 6.17
C ARG A 226 -3.65 11.36 5.63
N THR A 227 -2.91 10.26 5.62
CA THR A 227 -1.52 10.24 5.12
C THR A 227 -1.51 10.50 3.62
N THR A 228 -2.37 9.82 2.86
CA THR A 228 -2.54 10.06 1.42
C THR A 228 -2.99 11.49 1.14
N SER A 229 -3.96 12.00 1.91
CA SER A 229 -4.42 13.39 1.78
C SER A 229 -3.30 14.40 1.96
N ARG A 230 -2.45 14.24 2.99
CA ARG A 230 -1.28 15.10 3.21
C ARG A 230 -0.27 14.99 2.07
N ALA A 231 0.05 13.76 1.64
CA ALA A 231 0.97 13.52 0.53
C ALA A 231 0.55 14.24 -0.76
N LEU A 232 -0.75 14.28 -1.06
CA LEU A 232 -1.29 14.97 -2.23
C LEU A 232 -1.30 16.49 -2.07
N ARG A 233 -1.50 16.99 -0.84
CA ARG A 233 -1.46 18.42 -0.53
C ARG A 233 -0.05 19.00 -0.72
N ASP A 234 0.96 18.28 -0.25
CA ASP A 234 2.35 18.73 -0.25
C ASP A 234 2.99 18.66 -1.64
N GLU A 235 2.52 17.76 -2.51
CA GLU A 235 2.96 17.62 -3.90
C GLU A 235 1.96 18.27 -4.87
N ARG A 236 2.01 19.59 -4.97
CA ARG A 236 1.38 20.31 -6.08
C ARG A 236 2.19 20.09 -7.35
N LEU A 237 1.56 19.52 -8.37
CA LEU A 237 2.15 19.44 -9.70
C LEU A 237 2.25 20.87 -10.26
N VAL A 238 3.46 21.25 -10.67
CA VAL A 238 3.77 22.54 -11.32
C VAL A 238 3.36 22.48 -12.78
#